data_AF-A0A933W2Y5-F1
#
_entry.id   AF-A0A933W2Y5-F1
#
_cell.length_a   1.000
_cell.length_b   1.000
_cell.length_c   1.000
_cell.angle_alpha   90.00
_cell.angle_beta   90.00
_cell.angle_gamma   90.00
#
_symmetry.space_group_name_H-M   'P 1'
#
loop_
_entity.id
_entity.type
_entity.pdbx_description
1 polymer ?
#
loop_
_entity_poly.entity_id
_entity_poly.type
_entity_poly.pdbx_seq_one_letter_code
_entity_poly.pdbx_strand_id
1 'polypeptide(L)' 'DGHTLLATTAIDNLVKGAAGQALQNLNVLLGWPEAWGLPVHGNPW' A
#
# COMPACT_ATOMS: atom_id res chain seq x y z
N ASP A 1 -7.97 6.36 34.01
CA ASP A 1 -7.22 7.45 33.36
C ASP A 1 -7.26 7.39 31.83
N GLY A 2 -7.50 6.25 31.19
CA GLY A 2 -8.24 6.22 29.89
C GLY A 2 -7.64 6.94 28.68
N HIS A 3 -6.34 7.23 28.66
CA HIS A 3 -5.66 7.94 27.57
C HIS A 3 -4.90 7.02 26.58
N THR A 4 -5.26 5.73 26.49
CA THR A 4 -4.56 4.78 25.61
C THR A 4 -5.24 4.68 24.24
N LEU A 5 -4.51 5.04 23.18
CA LEU A 5 -4.89 4.77 21.80
C LEU A 5 -4.25 3.46 21.32
N LEU A 6 -5.07 2.53 20.83
CA LEU A 6 -4.62 1.32 20.13
C LEU A 6 -4.92 1.45 18.64
N ALA A 7 -3.88 1.42 17.80
CA ALA A 7 -3.99 1.40 16.35
C ALA A 7 -3.37 0.12 15.79
N THR A 8 -4.07 -0.54 14.87
CA THR A 8 -3.61 -1.75 14.18
C THR A 8 -3.70 -1.58 12.67
N THR A 9 -2.83 -2.28 11.94
CA THR A 9 -2.80 -2.28 10.47
C THR A 9 -2.45 -3.67 9.96
N ALA A 10 -2.92 -3.98 8.75
CA ALA A 10 -2.61 -5.21 8.04
C ALA A 10 -2.26 -4.88 6.59
N ILE A 11 -1.12 -5.35 6.13
CA ILE A 11 -0.65 -5.16 4.75
C ILE A 11 0.00 -6.45 4.23
N ASP A 12 -0.02 -6.62 2.92
CA ASP A 12 0.89 -7.56 2.26
C ASP A 12 2.32 -6.98 2.33
N ASN A 13 3.25 -7.75 2.90
CA ASN A 13 4.62 -7.30 3.17
C ASN A 13 5.47 -7.12 1.92
N LEU A 14 5.16 -7.80 0.81
CA LEU A 14 5.93 -7.70 -0.45
C LEU A 14 5.27 -6.75 -1.44
N VAL A 15 3.95 -6.59 -1.39
CA VAL A 15 3.23 -5.59 -2.19
C VAL A 15 3.31 -4.24 -1.49
N LYS A 16 2.43 -3.98 -0.51
CA LYS A 16 2.39 -2.65 0.13
C LYS A 16 3.58 -2.42 1.07
N GLY A 17 4.17 -3.48 1.62
CA GLY A 17 5.37 -3.39 2.44
C GLY A 17 6.69 -3.22 1.66
N ALA A 18 6.71 -3.47 0.35
CA ALA A 18 7.92 -3.35 -0.46
C ALA A 18 7.64 -2.89 -1.91
N ALA A 19 7.55 -3.82 -2.87
CA ALA A 19 7.60 -3.52 -4.31
C ALA A 19 6.41 -2.68 -4.80
N GLY A 20 5.22 -2.92 -4.27
CA GLY A 20 4.03 -2.15 -4.57
C GLY A 20 4.13 -0.69 -4.12
N GLN A 21 4.73 -0.42 -2.94
CA GLN A 21 4.98 0.96 -2.52
C GLN A 21 6.05 1.64 -3.37
N ALA A 22 7.11 0.90 -3.75
CA ALA A 22 8.13 1.42 -4.65
C ALA A 22 7.55 1.80 -6.01
N LEU A 23 6.69 0.95 -6.58
CA LEU A 23 5.99 1.23 -7.83
C LEU A 23 5.04 2.41 -7.69
N GLN A 24 4.31 2.50 -6.57
CA GLN A 24 3.42 3.63 -6.29
C GLN A 24 4.19 4.96 -6.30
N ASN A 25 5.35 4.99 -5.65
CA ASN A 25 6.22 6.17 -5.62
C ASN A 25 6.79 6.49 -7.01
N LEU A 26 7.12 5.47 -7.80
CA LEU A 26 7.59 5.64 -9.18
C LEU A 26 6.49 6.23 -10.07
N ASN A 27 5.24 5.78 -9.92
CA ASN A 27 4.12 6.33 -10.67
C ASN A 27 3.98 7.83 -10.39
N VAL A 28 4.07 8.24 -9.12
CA VAL A 28 4.05 9.66 -8.73
C VAL A 28 5.23 10.43 -9.34
N LEU A 29 6.45 9.87 -9.26
CA LEU A 29 7.65 10.51 -9.84
C LEU A 29 7.52 10.75 -11.35
N LEU A 30 6.89 9.83 -12.07
CA LEU A 30 6.74 9.89 -13.53
C LEU A 30 5.46 10.61 -13.97
N GLY A 31 4.64 11.11 -13.05
CA GLY A 31 3.37 11.76 -13.34
C GLY A 31 2.29 10.79 -13.86
N TRP A 32 2.42 9.51 -13.58
CA TRP A 32 1.45 8.48 -13.92
C TRP A 32 0.36 8.38 -12.84
N PRO A 33 -0.81 7.77 -13.15
CA PRO A 33 -1.79 7.46 -12.13
C PRO A 33 -1.16 6.60 -11.02
N GLU A 34 -1.26 7.04 -9.76
CA GLU A 34 -0.60 6.41 -8.62
C GLU A 34 -0.90 4.90 -8.50
N ALA A 35 -2.13 4.50 -8.80
CA ALA A 35 -2.59 3.10 -8.74
C ALA A 35 -2.24 2.26 -10.00
N TRP A 36 -1.53 2.82 -10.98
CA TRP A 36 -1.24 2.09 -12.21
C TRP A 36 -0.37 0.86 -11.94
N GLY A 37 -0.84 -0.32 -12.37
CA GLY A 37 -0.16 -1.59 -12.13
C GLY A 37 -0.30 -2.16 -10.71
N LEU A 38 -1.09 -1.53 -9.83
CA LEU A 38 -1.31 -1.98 -8.45
C LEU A 38 -2.73 -2.54 -8.27
N PRO A 39 -2.90 -3.86 -8.01
CA PRO A 39 -4.21 -4.43 -7.74
C PRO A 39 -4.73 -3.95 -6.37
N VAL A 40 -5.97 -3.48 -6.34
CA VAL A 40 -6.63 -3.01 -5.11
C VAL A 40 -7.12 -4.18 -4.25
N HIS A 41 -7.35 -5.34 -4.87
CA HIS A 41 -7.86 -6.54 -4.21
C HIS A 41 -6.83 -7.65 -4.33
N GLY A 42 -6.67 -8.45 -3.27
CA GLY A 42 -6.00 -9.75 -3.40
C GLY A 42 -6.73 -10.58 -4.45
N ASN A 43 -5.96 -11.24 -5.32
CA ASN A 43 -6.49 -12.18 -6.29
C ASN A 43 -7.51 -13.15 -5.62
N PRO A 44 -8.75 -13.29 -6.13
CA PRO A 44 -9.74 -14.23 -5.61
C PRO A 44 -9.55 -15.69 -6.07
N TRP A 45 -8.59 -15.97 -6.96
CA TRP A 45 -8.21 -17.30 -7.43
C TRP A 45 -7.12 -17.93 -6.56
#